data_AF-A0A9P2ZT89-F1
#
_entry.id   AF-A0A9P2ZT89-F1
#
_cell.length_a   1.000
_cell.length_b   1.000
_cell.length_c   1.000
_cell.angle_alpha   90.00
_cell.angle_beta   90.00
_cell.angle_gamma   90.00
#
_symmetry.space_group_name_H-M   'P 1'
#
loop_
_entity.id
_entity.type
_entity.pdbx_description
1 polymer ?
#
loop_
_entity_poly.entity_id
_entity_poly.type
_entity_poly.pdbx_seq_one_letter_code
_entity_poly.pdbx_strand_id
1 'polypeptide(L)'
;MTEHYQIASGLRRFAPSLYRAGKWAYGTPSNLILTNRETEATPSLSSAQGVRQGDPLGPLMFSLGIRAPYLDEIYILSHDPNALEDVQAFFSARQPSIQLCWNSKMSALQESREQGMQLLGSCIGPTAVRERFLEAQVAGEEALLAKLVDLPHQYALLVLRQCLQHNLRHLQRSLRSNDLGHLWERLDASLANSVRRIRAAAIPTPSQVVDKALIALPIKLGGLGILSFKTCAPLAFAVASEASDTLLAPLLDQYTDTTNQTVLPQQERCQEAFLAARDSLLESLDPHSAKSVIEASSLLGRKWLSVIPFSPALRLSDFEVSAGLHARTLPPGAVTRCRHCGAPNQLGHDEICLRRAPWIMARHEEAKGTIGTARATLEGVQVHLEPLITGTQRRNDIRITGSASSGLSREDIDITIVSLASQDSQTAMLPLATTEDDSATERTVETTRLCARLSVGSNQATVASTTG
;
A
#
# COMPACT_ATOMS: atom_id res chain seq x y z
N MET A 1 -40.80 3.75 -25.74
CA MET A 1 -40.67 4.19 -24.33
C MET A 1 -39.24 4.67 -24.12
N THR A 2 -39.02 5.81 -23.46
CA THR A 2 -37.68 6.35 -23.20
C THR A 2 -36.96 5.56 -22.10
N GLU A 3 -35.64 5.47 -22.12
CA GLU A 3 -34.84 4.75 -21.11
C GLU A 3 -35.03 5.30 -19.69
N HIS A 4 -35.24 6.61 -19.55
CA HIS A 4 -35.57 7.25 -18.27
C HIS A 4 -36.87 6.69 -17.66
N TYR A 5 -37.81 6.19 -18.47
CA TYR A 5 -39.00 5.49 -17.97
C TYR A 5 -38.65 4.13 -17.34
N GLN A 6 -37.71 3.38 -17.92
CA GLN A 6 -37.26 2.10 -17.37
C GLN A 6 -36.50 2.29 -16.06
N ILE A 7 -35.62 3.29 -15.99
CA ILE A 7 -34.94 3.69 -14.76
C ILE A 7 -35.96 4.10 -13.69
N ALA A 8 -36.94 4.93 -14.04
CA ALA A 8 -38.00 5.36 -13.12
C ALA A 8 -38.87 4.18 -12.65
N SER A 9 -39.18 3.22 -13.52
CA SER A 9 -39.91 2.00 -13.18
C SER A 9 -39.10 1.10 -12.24
N GLY A 10 -37.81 0.89 -12.54
CA GLY A 10 -36.88 0.14 -11.71
C GLY A 10 -36.72 0.76 -10.32
N LEU A 11 -36.54 2.08 -10.24
CA LEU A 11 -36.51 2.82 -8.98
C LEU A 11 -37.83 2.66 -8.21
N ARG A 12 -38.98 2.84 -8.86
CA ARG A 12 -40.28 2.71 -8.18
C ARG A 12 -40.50 1.31 -7.62
N ARG A 13 -40.03 0.28 -8.32
CA ARG A 13 -40.25 -1.13 -7.94
C ARG A 13 -39.25 -1.64 -6.90
N PHE A 14 -37.99 -1.27 -7.01
CA PHE A 14 -36.89 -1.88 -6.24
C PHE A 14 -36.19 -0.94 -5.27
N ALA A 15 -36.31 0.38 -5.46
CA ALA A 15 -35.73 1.38 -4.58
C ALA A 15 -36.66 2.60 -4.44
N PRO A 16 -37.91 2.42 -3.93
CA PRO A 16 -38.95 3.45 -3.97
C PRO A 16 -38.56 4.73 -3.22
N SER A 17 -37.69 4.64 -2.22
CA SER A 17 -37.12 5.79 -1.50
C SER A 17 -36.29 6.71 -2.41
N LEU A 18 -35.63 6.16 -3.43
CA LEU A 18 -34.79 6.90 -4.39
C LEU A 18 -35.57 7.42 -5.60
N TYR A 19 -36.83 7.01 -5.77
CA TYR A 19 -37.65 7.40 -6.92
C TYR A 19 -37.76 8.91 -7.10
N ARG A 20 -37.97 9.67 -6.01
CA ARG A 20 -38.07 11.13 -6.08
C ARG A 20 -36.78 11.78 -6.56
N ALA A 21 -35.64 11.31 -6.06
CA ALA A 21 -34.32 11.80 -6.45
C ALA A 21 -34.02 11.46 -7.92
N GLY A 22 -34.27 10.21 -8.34
CA GLY A 22 -34.09 9.80 -9.73
C GLY A 22 -35.03 10.52 -10.69
N LYS A 23 -36.29 10.74 -10.31
CA LYS A 23 -37.24 11.53 -11.11
C LYS A 23 -36.81 12.99 -11.25
N TRP A 24 -36.26 13.59 -10.21
CA TRP A 24 -35.71 14.95 -10.31
C TRP A 24 -34.50 15.01 -11.24
N ALA A 25 -33.56 14.06 -11.11
CA ALA A 25 -32.32 14.07 -11.88
C ALA A 25 -32.49 13.66 -13.35
N TYR A 26 -33.38 12.70 -13.63
CA TYR A 26 -33.55 12.03 -14.93
C TYR A 26 -34.97 12.05 -15.48
N GLY A 27 -35.93 12.70 -14.80
CA GLY A 27 -37.32 12.73 -15.27
C GLY A 27 -37.56 13.62 -16.49
N THR A 28 -36.62 14.50 -16.80
CA THR A 28 -36.67 15.40 -17.97
C THR A 28 -35.31 15.45 -18.66
N PRO A 29 -35.28 15.51 -20.01
CA PRO A 29 -34.03 15.68 -20.74
C PRO A 29 -33.28 16.95 -20.31
N SER A 30 -31.97 16.85 -20.14
CA SER A 30 -31.11 17.99 -19.79
C SER A 30 -30.37 18.51 -21.02
N ASN A 31 -30.26 19.83 -21.15
CA ASN A 31 -29.51 20.41 -22.27
C ASN A 31 -28.00 20.37 -21.98
N LEU A 32 -27.26 19.69 -22.84
CA LEU A 32 -25.80 19.68 -22.90
C LEU A 32 -25.37 20.76 -23.89
N ILE A 33 -24.63 21.75 -23.40
CA ILE A 33 -24.11 22.84 -24.22
C ILE A 33 -22.70 22.47 -24.67
N LEU A 34 -22.51 22.31 -25.98
CA LEU A 34 -21.19 22.14 -26.57
C LEU A 34 -20.66 23.50 -26.97
N THR A 35 -19.54 23.92 -26.40
CA THR A 35 -18.87 25.16 -26.79
C THR A 35 -17.90 24.86 -27.93
N ASN A 36 -18.27 25.20 -29.17
CA ASN A 36 -17.32 25.15 -30.28
C ASN A 36 -16.49 26.44 -30.31
N ARG A 37 -15.19 26.34 -30.06
CA ARG A 37 -14.27 27.50 -30.04
C ARG A 37 -14.03 28.11 -31.42
N GLU A 38 -14.36 27.42 -32.50
CA GLU A 38 -14.05 27.86 -33.87
C GLU A 38 -15.24 28.52 -34.59
N THR A 39 -16.48 28.21 -34.20
CA THR A 39 -17.68 28.66 -34.95
C THR A 39 -18.61 29.60 -34.19
N GLU A 40 -18.29 29.96 -32.94
CA GLU A 40 -19.18 30.68 -31.98
C GLU A 40 -20.59 30.08 -31.81
N ALA A 41 -20.91 28.98 -32.49
CA ALA A 41 -22.16 28.27 -32.36
C ALA A 41 -22.12 27.39 -31.11
N THR A 42 -23.17 27.48 -30.30
CA THR A 42 -23.43 26.58 -29.18
C THR A 42 -24.52 25.56 -29.55
N PRO A 43 -24.20 24.48 -30.27
CA PRO A 43 -25.18 23.42 -30.48
C PRO A 43 -25.58 22.82 -29.12
N SER A 44 -26.89 22.77 -28.86
CA SER A 44 -27.45 22.13 -27.68
C SER A 44 -27.82 20.69 -28.01
N LEU A 45 -27.19 19.72 -27.32
CA LEU A 45 -27.61 18.32 -27.35
C LEU A 45 -28.55 18.05 -26.17
N SER A 46 -29.57 17.23 -26.37
CA SER A 46 -30.48 16.85 -25.28
C SER A 46 -30.06 15.50 -24.69
N SER A 47 -29.69 15.48 -23.41
CA SER A 47 -29.45 14.27 -22.62
C SER A 47 -30.79 13.65 -22.23
N ALA A 48 -31.45 12.98 -23.18
CA ALA A 48 -32.77 12.38 -23.03
C ALA A 48 -32.76 10.86 -22.72
N GLN A 49 -31.59 10.23 -22.76
CA GLN A 49 -31.37 8.79 -22.60
C GLN A 49 -30.13 8.54 -21.74
N GLY A 50 -30.05 7.36 -21.11
CA GLY A 50 -28.95 6.96 -20.24
C GLY A 50 -28.85 7.67 -18.88
N VAL A 51 -27.91 7.17 -18.08
CA VAL A 51 -27.42 7.84 -16.86
C VAL A 51 -26.20 8.69 -17.18
N ARG A 52 -25.97 9.77 -16.42
CA ARG A 52 -24.81 10.64 -16.63
C ARG A 52 -23.54 9.95 -16.14
N GLN A 53 -22.48 9.94 -16.94
CA GLN A 53 -21.17 9.45 -16.50
C GLN A 53 -20.61 10.36 -15.40
N GLY A 54 -20.12 9.74 -14.32
CA GLY A 54 -19.66 10.47 -13.13
C GLY A 54 -20.76 10.79 -12.10
N ASP A 55 -22.03 10.49 -12.38
CA ASP A 55 -23.08 10.54 -11.36
C ASP A 55 -22.86 9.41 -10.32
N PRO A 56 -22.69 9.72 -9.02
CA PRO A 56 -22.54 8.71 -7.98
C PRO A 56 -23.68 7.68 -7.91
N LEU A 57 -24.90 8.06 -8.32
CA LEU A 57 -26.05 7.16 -8.38
C LEU A 57 -26.25 6.53 -9.77
N GLY A 58 -25.50 6.97 -10.79
CA GLY A 58 -25.59 6.49 -12.16
C GLY A 58 -25.50 4.95 -12.27
N PRO A 59 -24.47 4.29 -11.69
CA PRO A 59 -24.35 2.84 -11.74
C PRO A 59 -25.54 2.09 -11.11
N LEU A 60 -26.06 2.59 -9.98
CA LEU A 60 -27.23 2.01 -9.33
C LEU A 60 -28.49 2.17 -10.19
N MET A 61 -28.72 3.37 -10.72
CA MET A 61 -29.88 3.65 -11.58
C MET A 61 -29.84 2.84 -12.88
N PHE A 62 -28.66 2.70 -13.48
CA PHE A 62 -28.43 1.81 -14.63
C PHE A 62 -28.76 0.36 -14.28
N SER A 63 -28.18 -0.16 -13.19
CA SER A 63 -28.42 -1.53 -12.71
C SER A 63 -29.91 -1.79 -12.43
N LEU A 64 -30.63 -0.84 -11.85
CA LEU A 64 -32.08 -0.96 -11.59
C LEU A 64 -32.94 -0.87 -12.86
N GLY A 65 -32.51 -0.08 -13.84
CA GLY A 65 -33.20 0.06 -15.13
C GLY A 65 -33.07 -1.18 -16.01
N ILE A 66 -31.94 -1.89 -15.92
CA ILE A 66 -31.59 -3.01 -16.81
C ILE A 66 -31.77 -4.37 -16.13
N ARG A 67 -31.46 -4.44 -14.83
CA ARG A 67 -31.45 -5.63 -13.96
C ARG A 67 -31.12 -6.93 -14.69
N ALA A 68 -29.96 -6.93 -15.35
CA ALA A 68 -29.23 -8.09 -15.84
C ALA A 68 -27.97 -8.30 -14.95
N PRO A 69 -27.42 -9.53 -14.84
CA PRO A 69 -26.22 -9.78 -14.07
C PRO A 69 -25.00 -9.12 -14.74
N TYR A 70 -24.46 -8.09 -14.07
CA TYR A 70 -23.29 -7.27 -14.40
C TYR A 70 -23.39 -6.33 -15.64
N LEU A 71 -22.76 -5.15 -15.48
CA LEU A 71 -22.67 -4.02 -16.41
C LEU A 71 -22.06 -4.41 -17.77
N ASP A 72 -22.46 -3.71 -18.84
CA ASP A 72 -22.02 -3.63 -20.26
C ASP A 72 -21.31 -4.83 -20.94
N GLU A 73 -20.45 -5.57 -20.25
CA GLU A 73 -19.79 -6.81 -20.69
C GLU A 73 -20.47 -8.04 -20.08
N ILE A 74 -21.33 -8.70 -20.88
CA ILE A 74 -22.03 -9.93 -20.49
C ILE A 74 -21.43 -11.11 -21.25
N TYR A 75 -21.07 -12.18 -20.53
CA TYR A 75 -20.64 -13.45 -21.10
C TYR A 75 -21.70 -14.51 -20.81
N ILE A 76 -22.24 -15.11 -21.87
CA ILE A 76 -23.28 -16.13 -21.78
C ILE A 76 -22.68 -17.47 -22.18
N LEU A 77 -22.61 -18.40 -21.23
CA LEU A 77 -22.25 -19.79 -21.49
C LEU A 77 -23.54 -20.57 -21.74
N SER A 78 -23.68 -21.15 -22.93
CA SER A 78 -24.85 -21.93 -23.31
C SER A 78 -24.45 -23.20 -24.05
N HIS A 79 -25.24 -24.26 -23.88
CA HIS A 79 -25.20 -25.45 -24.72
C HIS A 79 -26.08 -25.32 -25.96
N ASP A 80 -26.90 -24.26 -26.05
CA ASP A 80 -27.79 -24.00 -27.17
C ASP A 80 -27.02 -23.35 -28.33
N PRO A 81 -26.98 -23.97 -29.52
CA PRO A 81 -26.34 -23.38 -30.70
C PRO A 81 -27.01 -22.08 -31.16
N ASN A 82 -28.28 -21.85 -30.81
CA ASN A 82 -29.04 -20.66 -31.19
C ASN A 82 -28.96 -19.53 -30.13
N ALA A 83 -28.16 -19.70 -29.08
CA ALA A 83 -28.11 -18.74 -27.97
C ALA A 83 -27.82 -17.30 -28.41
N LEU A 84 -26.95 -17.10 -29.42
CA LEU A 84 -26.67 -15.76 -29.93
C LEU A 84 -27.90 -15.13 -30.59
N GLU A 85 -28.65 -15.91 -31.37
CA GLU A 85 -29.86 -15.45 -32.07
C GLU A 85 -30.95 -15.09 -31.07
N ASP A 86 -31.13 -15.91 -30.03
CA ASP A 86 -32.07 -15.65 -28.94
C ASP A 86 -31.70 -14.39 -28.16
N VAL A 87 -30.41 -14.20 -27.87
CA VAL A 87 -29.91 -13.00 -27.21
C VAL A 87 -30.10 -11.77 -28.11
N GLN A 88 -29.79 -11.87 -29.40
CA GLN A 88 -30.03 -10.80 -30.38
C GLN A 88 -31.52 -10.45 -30.49
N ALA A 89 -32.40 -11.45 -30.52
CA ALA A 89 -33.85 -11.27 -30.53
C ALA A 89 -34.33 -10.59 -29.24
N PHE A 90 -33.84 -11.03 -28.08
CA PHE A 90 -34.16 -10.45 -26.76
C PHE A 90 -33.80 -8.95 -26.68
N PHE A 91 -32.62 -8.56 -27.16
CA PHE A 91 -32.20 -7.16 -27.17
C PHE A 91 -32.89 -6.35 -28.27
N SER A 92 -33.14 -6.93 -29.43
CA SER A 92 -33.92 -6.29 -30.52
C SER A 92 -35.34 -5.95 -30.08
N ALA A 93 -35.99 -6.84 -29.32
CA ALA A 93 -37.32 -6.61 -28.75
C ALA A 93 -37.36 -5.49 -27.69
N ARG A 94 -36.21 -5.12 -27.10
CA ARG A 94 -36.07 -4.04 -26.12
C ARG A 94 -35.64 -2.71 -26.72
N GLN A 95 -35.50 -2.61 -28.04
CA GLN A 95 -35.19 -1.32 -28.67
C GLN A 95 -36.28 -0.27 -28.38
N PRO A 96 -35.90 1.01 -28.15
CA PRO A 96 -34.55 1.58 -28.30
C PRO A 96 -33.69 1.55 -27.02
N SER A 97 -34.12 0.88 -25.94
CA SER A 97 -33.60 1.15 -24.59
C SER A 97 -32.25 0.55 -24.20
N ILE A 98 -31.86 -0.58 -24.81
CA ILE A 98 -30.54 -1.18 -24.67
C ILE A 98 -30.23 -1.82 -26.00
N GLN A 99 -29.03 -1.63 -26.51
CA GLN A 99 -28.58 -2.19 -27.78
C GLN A 99 -27.35 -3.04 -27.55
N LEU A 100 -27.32 -4.23 -28.17
CA LEU A 100 -26.09 -5.00 -28.27
C LEU A 100 -25.10 -4.22 -29.13
N CYS A 101 -23.84 -4.20 -28.71
CA CYS A 101 -22.80 -3.65 -29.54
C CYS A 101 -22.62 -4.52 -30.79
N TRP A 102 -22.40 -3.88 -31.94
CA TRP A 102 -22.20 -4.57 -33.21
C TRP A 102 -20.97 -5.51 -33.22
N ASN A 103 -20.07 -5.37 -32.25
CA ASN A 103 -18.89 -6.19 -32.08
C ASN A 103 -19.08 -7.40 -31.15
N SER A 104 -20.31 -7.68 -30.68
CA SER A 104 -20.62 -8.90 -29.94
C SER A 104 -20.31 -10.14 -30.78
N LYS A 105 -19.66 -11.15 -30.18
CA LYS A 105 -19.22 -12.37 -30.86
C LYS A 105 -19.71 -13.60 -30.12
N MET A 106 -19.99 -14.66 -30.87
CA MET A 106 -20.13 -16.02 -30.34
C MET A 106 -18.90 -16.82 -30.75
N SER A 107 -18.30 -17.50 -29.79
CA SER A 107 -17.19 -18.44 -30.03
C SER A 107 -17.47 -19.72 -29.28
N ALA A 108 -17.06 -20.86 -29.85
CA ALA A 108 -17.16 -22.12 -29.14
C ALA A 108 -16.26 -22.07 -27.89
N LEU A 109 -16.72 -22.62 -26.76
CA LEU A 109 -15.91 -22.64 -25.53
C LEU A 109 -14.57 -23.36 -25.75
N GLN A 110 -14.57 -24.41 -26.57
CA GLN A 110 -13.36 -25.15 -26.94
C GLN A 110 -12.38 -24.27 -27.73
N GLU A 111 -12.87 -23.47 -28.66
CA GLU A 111 -12.06 -22.51 -29.41
C GLU A 111 -11.47 -21.46 -28.47
N SER A 112 -12.25 -20.93 -27.51
CA SER A 112 -11.74 -20.01 -26.49
C SER A 112 -10.68 -20.67 -25.58
N ARG A 113 -10.76 -21.98 -25.34
CA ARG A 113 -9.74 -22.73 -24.58
C ARG A 113 -8.45 -22.93 -25.38
N GLU A 114 -8.53 -23.04 -26.70
CA GLU A 114 -7.40 -23.28 -27.60
C GLU A 114 -6.73 -21.98 -28.08
N GLN A 115 -7.50 -20.93 -28.33
CA GLN A 115 -7.00 -19.63 -28.80
C GLN A 115 -6.77 -18.64 -27.64
N GLY A 116 -7.41 -18.88 -26.50
CA GLY A 116 -7.44 -17.97 -25.37
C GLY A 116 -8.33 -16.75 -25.58
N MET A 117 -8.70 -16.11 -24.47
CA MET A 117 -9.60 -14.97 -24.47
C MET A 117 -9.22 -14.01 -23.34
N GLN A 118 -9.16 -12.72 -23.64
CA GLN A 118 -9.04 -11.68 -22.63
C GLN A 118 -10.43 -11.29 -22.14
N LEU A 119 -10.60 -11.22 -20.82
CA LEU A 119 -11.89 -11.02 -20.17
C LEU A 119 -11.69 -10.27 -18.85
N LEU A 120 -12.45 -9.19 -18.64
CA LEU A 120 -12.46 -8.40 -17.39
C LEU A 120 -11.04 -8.02 -16.90
N GLY A 121 -10.15 -7.64 -17.83
CA GLY A 121 -8.77 -7.28 -17.51
C GLY A 121 -7.87 -8.45 -17.10
N SER A 122 -8.27 -9.69 -17.40
CA SER A 122 -7.48 -10.93 -17.25
C SER A 122 -7.43 -11.71 -18.58
N CYS A 123 -6.83 -12.90 -18.56
CA CYS A 123 -6.73 -13.79 -19.71
C CYS A 123 -6.96 -15.26 -19.31
N ILE A 124 -7.77 -15.95 -20.09
CA ILE A 124 -7.97 -17.41 -20.04
C ILE A 124 -7.42 -18.07 -21.30
N GLY A 125 -7.09 -19.36 -21.24
CA GLY A 125 -6.60 -20.13 -22.39
C GLY A 125 -5.26 -20.84 -22.15
N PRO A 126 -4.58 -21.25 -23.23
CA PRO A 126 -3.32 -21.98 -23.15
C PRO A 126 -2.21 -21.13 -22.52
N THR A 127 -1.18 -21.80 -22.02
CA THR A 127 -0.01 -21.17 -21.39
C THR A 127 0.60 -20.08 -22.27
N ALA A 128 0.84 -20.36 -23.56
CA ALA A 128 1.45 -19.39 -24.47
C ALA A 128 0.66 -18.07 -24.63
N VAL A 129 -0.67 -18.13 -24.54
CA VAL A 129 -1.53 -16.94 -24.66
C VAL A 129 -1.53 -16.13 -23.37
N ARG A 130 -1.67 -16.81 -22.23
CA ARG A 130 -1.57 -16.20 -20.90
C ARG A 130 -0.20 -15.59 -20.65
N GLU A 131 0.86 -16.26 -21.11
CA GLU A 131 2.24 -15.79 -21.03
C GLU A 131 2.41 -14.49 -21.81
N ARG A 132 2.05 -14.44 -23.09
CA ARG A 132 2.10 -13.21 -23.90
C ARG A 132 1.29 -12.07 -23.30
N PHE A 133 0.10 -12.37 -22.76
CA PHE A 133 -0.72 -11.38 -22.06
C PHE A 133 0.01 -10.82 -20.85
N LEU A 134 0.52 -11.69 -19.96
CA LEU A 134 1.20 -11.26 -18.75
C LEU A 134 2.53 -10.54 -19.07
N GLU A 135 3.26 -10.98 -20.08
CA GLU A 135 4.46 -10.30 -20.58
C GLU A 135 4.15 -8.85 -21.00
N ALA A 136 3.05 -8.64 -21.73
CA ALA A 136 2.65 -7.30 -22.14
C ALA A 136 2.28 -6.41 -20.94
N GLN A 137 1.58 -6.97 -19.94
CA GLN A 137 1.24 -6.25 -18.70
C GLN A 137 2.50 -5.89 -17.90
N VAL A 138 3.42 -6.84 -17.74
CA VAL A 138 4.72 -6.62 -17.06
C VAL A 138 5.55 -5.57 -17.80
N ALA A 139 5.62 -5.64 -19.13
CA ALA A 139 6.34 -4.65 -19.93
C ALA A 139 5.72 -3.23 -19.81
N GLY A 140 4.39 -3.14 -19.77
CA GLY A 140 3.69 -1.88 -19.51
C GLY A 140 4.03 -1.30 -18.14
N GLU A 141 4.07 -2.13 -17.10
CA GLU A 141 4.44 -1.72 -15.75
C GLU A 141 5.92 -1.30 -15.68
N GLU A 142 6.83 -2.04 -16.34
CA GLU A 142 8.25 -1.68 -16.45
C GLU A 142 8.45 -0.32 -17.13
N ALA A 143 7.63 0.01 -18.14
CA ALA A 143 7.66 1.33 -18.79
C ALA A 143 7.20 2.46 -17.85
N LEU A 144 6.30 2.17 -16.90
CA LEU A 144 5.92 3.13 -15.85
C LEU A 144 7.02 3.27 -14.79
N LEU A 145 7.63 2.16 -14.36
CA LEU A 145 8.75 2.15 -13.42
C LEU A 145 9.95 2.96 -13.96
N ALA A 146 10.19 2.93 -15.26
CA ALA A 146 11.24 3.73 -15.89
C ALA A 146 11.07 5.24 -15.68
N LYS A 147 9.83 5.74 -15.54
CA LYS A 147 9.52 7.16 -15.33
C LYS A 147 9.78 7.64 -13.90
N LEU A 148 10.06 6.74 -12.96
CA LEU A 148 10.36 7.11 -11.57
C LEU A 148 11.68 7.89 -11.43
N VAL A 149 12.59 7.78 -12.41
CA VAL A 149 13.89 8.46 -12.40
C VAL A 149 13.77 9.98 -12.44
N ASP A 150 12.66 10.50 -12.99
CA ASP A 150 12.42 11.93 -13.13
C ASP A 150 11.86 12.58 -11.85
N LEU A 151 11.57 11.78 -10.82
CA LEU A 151 10.96 12.22 -9.57
C LEU A 151 12.00 12.31 -8.44
N PRO A 152 11.89 13.27 -7.52
CA PRO A 152 12.66 13.24 -6.28
C PRO A 152 12.36 11.95 -5.51
N HIS A 153 13.35 11.44 -4.79
CA HIS A 153 13.34 10.09 -4.23
C HIS A 153 12.15 9.82 -3.31
N GLN A 154 11.73 10.81 -2.52
CA GLN A 154 10.56 10.68 -1.66
C GLN A 154 9.28 10.40 -2.48
N TYR A 155 9.05 11.17 -3.55
CA TYR A 155 7.89 10.98 -4.42
C TYR A 155 7.98 9.67 -5.20
N ALA A 156 9.16 9.35 -5.74
CA ALA A 156 9.39 8.09 -6.44
C ALA A 156 9.07 6.88 -5.55
N LEU A 157 9.51 6.91 -4.28
CA LEU A 157 9.25 5.85 -3.32
C LEU A 157 7.76 5.74 -2.97
N LEU A 158 7.06 6.87 -2.78
CA LEU A 158 5.62 6.87 -2.52
C LEU A 158 4.83 6.33 -3.71
N VAL A 159 5.12 6.77 -4.93
CA VAL A 159 4.45 6.29 -6.15
C VAL A 159 4.70 4.80 -6.35
N LEU A 160 5.94 4.34 -6.17
CA LEU A 160 6.29 2.92 -6.25
C LEU A 160 5.50 2.10 -5.23
N ARG A 161 5.45 2.55 -3.96
CA ARG A 161 4.85 1.79 -2.86
C ARG A 161 3.34 1.89 -2.77
N GLN A 162 2.73 2.99 -3.18
CA GLN A 162 1.29 3.23 -3.01
C GLN A 162 0.50 3.11 -4.31
N CYS A 163 1.17 3.06 -5.47
CA CYS A 163 0.52 2.96 -6.77
C CYS A 163 1.07 1.80 -7.60
N LEU A 164 2.30 1.91 -8.11
CA LEU A 164 2.82 0.99 -9.15
C LEU A 164 2.83 -0.48 -8.70
N GLN A 165 3.27 -0.77 -7.47
CA GLN A 165 3.25 -2.15 -6.96
C GLN A 165 1.84 -2.77 -6.83
N HIS A 166 0.78 -1.98 -6.96
CA HIS A 166 -0.61 -2.43 -6.85
C HIS A 166 -1.29 -2.66 -8.21
N ASN A 167 -0.79 -2.05 -9.29
CA ASN A 167 -1.43 -2.04 -10.60
C ASN A 167 -1.78 -3.43 -11.14
N LEU A 168 -0.88 -4.41 -10.94
CA LEU A 168 -1.06 -5.77 -11.43
C LEU A 168 -1.56 -6.76 -10.37
N ARG A 169 -1.91 -6.30 -9.15
CA ARG A 169 -2.32 -7.20 -8.07
C ARG A 169 -3.68 -7.87 -8.30
N HIS A 170 -4.54 -7.32 -9.15
CA HIS A 170 -5.77 -8.01 -9.53
C HIS A 170 -5.48 -9.30 -10.30
N LEU A 171 -4.43 -9.32 -11.14
CA LEU A 171 -4.01 -10.50 -11.90
C LEU A 171 -3.58 -11.65 -10.99
N GLN A 172 -3.05 -11.38 -9.80
CA GLN A 172 -2.73 -12.42 -8.81
C GLN A 172 -3.98 -13.24 -8.42
N ARG A 173 -5.19 -12.66 -8.53
CA ARG A 173 -6.46 -13.31 -8.18
C ARG A 173 -7.20 -13.84 -9.41
N SER A 174 -7.07 -13.17 -10.55
CA SER A 174 -7.88 -13.44 -11.74
C SER A 174 -7.14 -14.20 -12.85
N LEU A 175 -5.81 -14.24 -12.85
CA LEU A 175 -5.01 -14.94 -13.85
C LEU A 175 -4.46 -16.22 -13.24
N ARG A 176 -4.83 -17.37 -13.83
CA ARG A 176 -4.13 -18.62 -13.53
C ARG A 176 -2.69 -18.47 -13.99
N SER A 177 -1.72 -18.56 -13.06
CA SER A 177 -0.30 -18.29 -13.35
C SER A 177 0.65 -19.30 -12.71
N ASN A 178 0.19 -20.52 -12.42
CA ASN A 178 0.99 -21.57 -11.77
C ASN A 178 2.21 -21.99 -12.62
N ASP A 179 2.15 -21.77 -13.92
CA ASP A 179 3.17 -22.04 -14.93
C ASP A 179 3.89 -20.77 -15.43
N LEU A 180 3.60 -19.60 -14.86
CA LEU A 180 4.13 -18.30 -15.30
C LEU A 180 4.98 -17.59 -14.22
N GLY A 181 5.52 -18.36 -13.27
CA GLY A 181 6.25 -17.81 -12.12
C GLY A 181 7.46 -16.94 -12.49
N HIS A 182 8.12 -17.21 -13.62
CA HIS A 182 9.26 -16.44 -14.11
C HIS A 182 8.88 -14.99 -14.47
N LEU A 183 7.65 -14.74 -14.92
CA LEU A 183 7.17 -13.39 -15.21
C LEU A 183 6.93 -12.58 -13.93
N TRP A 184 6.42 -13.24 -12.89
CA TRP A 184 6.31 -12.62 -11.57
C TRP A 184 7.68 -12.32 -10.96
N GLU A 185 8.64 -13.23 -11.13
CA GLU A 185 10.03 -12.99 -10.72
C GLU A 185 10.67 -11.81 -11.46
N ARG A 186 10.41 -11.69 -12.76
CA ARG A 186 10.87 -10.54 -13.56
C ARG A 186 10.28 -9.24 -13.02
N LEU A 187 8.98 -9.19 -12.75
CA LEU A 187 8.33 -8.02 -12.17
C LEU A 187 8.90 -7.68 -10.78
N ASP A 188 9.07 -8.68 -9.91
CA ASP A 188 9.69 -8.52 -8.58
C ASP A 188 11.10 -7.95 -8.69
N ALA A 189 11.89 -8.43 -9.68
CA ALA A 189 13.22 -7.90 -9.95
C ALA A 189 13.18 -6.45 -10.42
N SER A 190 12.25 -6.08 -11.30
CA SER A 190 12.06 -4.72 -11.81
C SER A 190 11.63 -3.74 -10.71
N LEU A 191 10.72 -4.15 -9.82
CA LEU A 191 10.34 -3.40 -8.62
C LEU A 191 11.53 -3.21 -7.67
N ALA A 192 12.27 -4.29 -7.37
CA ALA A 192 13.46 -4.21 -6.52
C ALA A 192 14.56 -3.32 -7.13
N ASN A 193 14.76 -3.37 -8.44
CA ASN A 193 15.69 -2.50 -9.15
C ASN A 193 15.30 -1.02 -9.05
N SER A 194 14.00 -0.71 -9.07
CA SER A 194 13.50 0.65 -8.87
C SER A 194 13.85 1.18 -7.48
N VAL A 195 13.70 0.35 -6.43
CA VAL A 195 14.17 0.70 -5.08
C VAL A 195 15.67 0.96 -5.05
N ARG A 196 16.48 0.11 -5.70
CA ARG A 196 17.95 0.29 -5.74
C ARG A 196 18.35 1.60 -6.41
N ARG A 197 17.62 2.02 -7.45
CA ARG A 197 17.84 3.31 -8.11
C ARG A 197 17.50 4.47 -7.18
N ILE A 198 16.35 4.44 -6.51
CA ILE A 198 15.95 5.46 -5.52
C ILE A 198 16.93 5.51 -4.34
N ARG A 199 17.48 4.36 -3.95
CA ARG A 199 18.54 4.28 -2.93
C ARG A 199 19.84 4.94 -3.38
N ALA A 200 20.00 5.31 -4.66
CA ALA A 200 21.24 5.76 -5.26
C ALA A 200 22.40 4.77 -5.05
N ALA A 201 22.09 3.47 -5.07
CA ALA A 201 23.11 2.44 -4.94
C ALA A 201 24.10 2.53 -6.12
N ALA A 202 25.41 2.58 -5.83
CA ALA A 202 26.43 2.46 -6.85
C ALA A 202 26.24 1.15 -7.63
N ILE A 203 26.14 1.26 -8.95
CA ILE A 203 25.97 0.14 -9.89
C ILE A 203 27.26 -0.68 -9.95
N PRO A 204 27.22 -2.03 -9.99
CA PRO A 204 26.24 -2.94 -9.43
C PRO A 204 26.85 -3.72 -8.26
N THR A 205 26.26 -3.62 -7.08
CA THR A 205 26.43 -4.69 -6.09
C THR A 205 25.57 -5.88 -6.53
N PRO A 206 26.08 -7.13 -6.48
CA PRO A 206 25.27 -8.31 -6.78
C PRO A 206 23.96 -8.22 -6.01
N SER A 207 22.84 -8.55 -6.66
CA SER A 207 21.54 -8.65 -6.01
C SER A 207 21.67 -9.57 -4.80
N GLN A 208 21.85 -9.00 -3.61
CA GLN A 208 21.97 -9.79 -2.40
C GLN A 208 20.59 -10.36 -2.06
N VAL A 209 20.56 -11.64 -1.71
CA VAL A 209 19.34 -12.33 -1.29
C VAL A 209 18.65 -11.57 -0.15
N VAL A 210 19.44 -11.03 0.78
CA VAL A 210 19.00 -10.16 1.90
C VAL A 210 18.26 -8.91 1.42
N ASP A 211 18.84 -8.17 0.46
CA ASP A 211 18.25 -6.93 -0.08
C ASP A 211 16.88 -7.20 -0.71
N LYS A 212 16.78 -8.24 -1.56
CA LYS A 212 15.49 -8.65 -2.14
C LYS A 212 14.48 -9.07 -1.08
N ALA A 213 14.91 -9.83 -0.07
CA ALA A 213 14.04 -10.26 1.02
C ALA A 213 13.48 -9.07 1.81
N LEU A 214 14.32 -8.09 2.18
CA LEU A 214 13.90 -6.89 2.91
C LEU A 214 12.99 -5.97 2.09
N ILE A 215 13.19 -5.86 0.78
CA ILE A 215 12.28 -5.13 -0.10
C ILE A 215 10.89 -5.78 -0.11
N ALA A 216 10.86 -7.11 -0.25
CA ALA A 216 9.64 -7.91 -0.36
C ALA A 216 8.86 -8.06 0.95
N LEU A 217 9.54 -7.91 2.09
CA LEU A 217 8.96 -8.11 3.41
C LEU A 217 7.98 -6.96 3.78
N PRO A 218 6.84 -7.25 4.45
CA PRO A 218 5.94 -6.22 4.95
C PRO A 218 6.61 -5.19 5.85
N ILE A 219 6.07 -3.99 5.85
CA ILE A 219 6.57 -2.87 6.67
C ILE A 219 6.54 -3.19 8.16
N LYS A 220 5.45 -3.83 8.61
CA LYS A 220 5.27 -4.25 10.01
C LYS A 220 6.31 -5.30 10.46
N LEU A 221 7.02 -5.90 9.51
CA LEU A 221 8.03 -6.93 9.75
C LEU A 221 9.45 -6.41 9.46
N GLY A 222 9.62 -5.11 9.23
CA GLY A 222 10.92 -4.46 9.02
C GLY A 222 11.29 -4.21 7.57
N GLY A 223 10.52 -4.73 6.61
CA GLY A 223 10.77 -4.54 5.18
C GLY A 223 10.17 -3.27 4.58
N LEU A 224 10.23 -3.10 3.25
CA LEU A 224 9.66 -1.93 2.55
C LEU A 224 8.19 -2.10 2.17
N GLY A 225 7.67 -3.33 2.22
CA GLY A 225 6.29 -3.65 1.83
C GLY A 225 6.03 -3.59 0.34
N ILE A 226 7.06 -3.81 -0.50
CA ILE A 226 6.90 -4.01 -1.94
C ILE A 226 6.78 -5.52 -2.17
N LEU A 227 5.59 -6.05 -1.88
CA LEU A 227 5.38 -7.48 -1.69
C LEU A 227 5.64 -8.28 -2.98
N SER A 228 6.28 -9.44 -2.83
CA SER A 228 6.60 -10.31 -3.97
C SER A 228 5.34 -10.84 -4.65
N PHE A 229 5.24 -10.58 -5.96
CA PHE A 229 4.22 -11.16 -6.82
C PHE A 229 4.38 -12.68 -6.91
N LYS A 230 5.62 -13.18 -6.99
CA LYS A 230 5.88 -14.62 -7.02
C LYS A 230 5.32 -15.34 -5.79
N THR A 231 5.53 -14.77 -4.60
CA THR A 231 5.02 -15.34 -3.35
C THR A 231 3.50 -15.18 -3.22
N CYS A 232 2.96 -14.01 -3.55
CA CYS A 232 1.54 -13.72 -3.34
C CYS A 232 0.60 -14.34 -4.38
N ALA A 233 1.01 -14.47 -5.65
CA ALA A 233 0.15 -14.93 -6.74
C ALA A 233 -0.50 -16.31 -6.49
N PRO A 234 0.24 -17.39 -6.12
CA PRO A 234 -0.40 -18.69 -5.90
C PRO A 234 -1.39 -18.66 -4.73
N LEU A 235 -1.08 -17.92 -3.67
CA LEU A 235 -1.94 -17.78 -2.48
C LEU A 235 -3.22 -16.99 -2.81
N ALA A 236 -3.07 -15.88 -3.54
CA ALA A 236 -4.17 -15.01 -3.94
C ALA A 236 -5.13 -15.71 -4.91
N PHE A 237 -4.58 -16.45 -5.87
CA PHE A 237 -5.38 -17.22 -6.84
C PHE A 237 -6.15 -18.35 -6.16
N ALA A 238 -5.52 -19.09 -5.24
CA ALA A 238 -6.18 -20.16 -4.50
C ALA A 238 -7.38 -19.63 -3.70
N VAL A 239 -7.21 -18.53 -2.96
CA VAL A 239 -8.32 -17.91 -2.19
C VAL A 239 -9.44 -17.43 -3.12
N ALA A 240 -9.10 -16.81 -4.25
CA ALA A 240 -10.09 -16.35 -5.21
C ALA A 240 -10.86 -17.51 -5.85
N SER A 241 -10.18 -18.62 -6.15
CA SER A 241 -10.79 -19.84 -6.68
C SER A 241 -11.74 -20.45 -5.65
N GLU A 242 -11.28 -20.70 -4.43
CA GLU A 242 -12.08 -21.29 -3.36
C GLU A 242 -13.31 -20.44 -3.03
N ALA A 243 -13.15 -19.11 -2.94
CA ALA A 243 -14.28 -18.20 -2.73
C ALA A 243 -15.28 -18.22 -3.90
N SER A 244 -14.80 -18.37 -5.13
CA SER A 244 -15.66 -18.50 -6.31
C SER A 244 -16.42 -19.84 -6.29
N ASP A 245 -15.75 -20.93 -5.92
CA ASP A 245 -16.36 -22.26 -5.81
C ASP A 245 -17.45 -22.27 -4.73
N THR A 246 -17.20 -21.67 -3.55
CA THR A 246 -18.20 -21.52 -2.49
C THR A 246 -19.41 -20.70 -2.95
N LEU A 247 -19.19 -19.64 -3.74
CA LEU A 247 -20.27 -18.80 -4.27
C LEU A 247 -21.10 -19.51 -5.35
N LEU A 248 -20.44 -20.29 -6.22
CA LEU A 248 -21.07 -20.94 -7.37
C LEU A 248 -21.71 -22.29 -7.03
N ALA A 249 -21.25 -23.00 -6.00
CA ALA A 249 -21.78 -24.32 -5.65
C ALA A 249 -23.32 -24.36 -5.48
N PRO A 250 -23.97 -23.43 -4.76
CA PRO A 250 -25.44 -23.40 -4.66
C PRO A 250 -26.15 -23.05 -5.97
N LEU A 251 -25.49 -22.38 -6.90
CA LEU A 251 -26.06 -21.97 -8.18
C LEU A 251 -25.97 -23.07 -9.24
N LEU A 252 -25.04 -24.01 -9.07
CA LEU A 252 -24.75 -25.07 -10.03
C LEU A 252 -25.33 -26.43 -9.63
N ASP A 253 -26.16 -26.49 -8.58
CA ASP A 253 -26.68 -27.72 -7.97
C ASP A 253 -25.59 -28.77 -7.67
N GLN A 254 -24.35 -28.31 -7.47
CA GLN A 254 -23.24 -29.18 -7.10
C GLN A 254 -23.31 -29.39 -5.59
N TYR A 255 -23.70 -30.60 -5.18
CA TYR A 255 -23.59 -31.07 -3.80
C TYR A 255 -22.11 -31.20 -3.46
N THR A 256 -21.48 -30.12 -3.01
CA THR A 256 -20.16 -30.15 -2.42
C THR A 256 -20.30 -30.13 -0.89
N ASP A 257 -19.66 -31.08 -0.21
CA ASP A 257 -19.53 -31.15 1.27
C ASP A 257 -18.81 -29.91 1.88
N THR A 258 -18.51 -28.90 1.06
CA THR A 258 -17.76 -27.69 1.39
C THR A 258 -18.60 -26.59 2.05
N THR A 259 -19.89 -26.81 2.31
CA THR A 259 -20.81 -25.79 2.87
C THR A 259 -20.41 -25.22 4.24
N ASN A 260 -19.41 -25.81 4.91
CA ASN A 260 -18.87 -25.34 6.19
C ASN A 260 -17.38 -25.00 6.21
N GLN A 261 -16.68 -24.98 5.07
CA GLN A 261 -15.27 -24.56 5.05
C GLN A 261 -15.15 -23.05 4.91
N THR A 262 -14.77 -22.38 6.00
CA THR A 262 -14.39 -20.96 5.97
C THR A 262 -13.14 -20.80 5.10
N VAL A 263 -13.27 -20.12 3.97
CA VAL A 263 -12.14 -19.78 3.10
C VAL A 263 -11.21 -18.83 3.85
N LEU A 264 -9.99 -19.29 4.13
CA LEU A 264 -8.99 -18.49 4.82
C LEU A 264 -8.63 -17.25 3.96
N PRO A 265 -8.70 -16.01 4.50
CA PRO A 265 -8.42 -14.81 3.73
C PRO A 265 -7.01 -14.78 3.13
N GLN A 266 -6.86 -14.12 1.97
CA GLN A 266 -5.56 -13.91 1.31
C GLN A 266 -4.52 -13.30 2.28
N GLN A 267 -4.96 -12.35 3.11
CA GLN A 267 -4.10 -11.67 4.08
C GLN A 267 -3.43 -12.66 5.04
N GLU A 268 -4.19 -13.62 5.58
CA GLU A 268 -3.71 -14.59 6.56
C GLU A 268 -2.73 -15.58 5.93
N ARG A 269 -3.07 -16.12 4.74
CA ARG A 269 -2.15 -17.00 3.99
C ARG A 269 -0.83 -16.32 3.65
N CYS A 270 -0.88 -15.06 3.22
CA CYS A 270 0.34 -14.31 2.91
C CYS A 270 1.12 -13.97 4.19
N GLN A 271 0.43 -13.69 5.30
CA GLN A 271 1.06 -13.36 6.58
C GLN A 271 1.93 -14.52 7.08
N GLU A 272 1.44 -15.76 6.99
CA GLU A 272 2.22 -16.96 7.34
C GLU A 272 3.53 -17.04 6.52
N ALA A 273 3.43 -16.90 5.19
CA ALA A 273 4.60 -16.92 4.32
C ALA A 273 5.60 -15.79 4.64
N PHE A 274 5.11 -14.59 5.00
CA PHE A 274 5.97 -13.47 5.35
C PHE A 274 6.62 -13.61 6.73
N LEU A 275 5.96 -14.23 7.70
CA LEU A 275 6.55 -14.53 9.01
C LEU A 275 7.67 -15.55 8.85
N ALA A 276 7.42 -16.65 8.11
CA ALA A 276 8.46 -17.64 7.82
C ALA A 276 9.66 -17.02 7.09
N ALA A 277 9.41 -16.14 6.11
CA ALA A 277 10.47 -15.42 5.41
C ALA A 277 11.26 -14.46 6.32
N ARG A 278 10.58 -13.77 7.24
CA ARG A 278 11.23 -12.89 8.24
C ARG A 278 12.13 -13.70 9.16
N ASP A 279 11.62 -14.80 9.70
CA ASP A 279 12.34 -15.56 10.72
C ASP A 279 13.61 -16.19 10.11
N SER A 280 13.49 -16.79 8.92
CA SER A 280 14.65 -17.28 8.15
C SER A 280 15.65 -16.17 7.81
N LEU A 281 15.16 -14.96 7.48
CA LEU A 281 16.03 -13.81 7.23
C LEU A 281 16.78 -13.39 8.49
N LEU A 282 16.10 -13.24 9.63
CA LEU A 282 16.72 -12.81 10.89
C LEU A 282 17.78 -13.81 11.37
N GLU A 283 17.56 -15.12 11.20
CA GLU A 283 18.53 -16.17 11.50
C GLU A 283 19.81 -16.06 10.65
N SER A 284 19.70 -15.55 9.43
CA SER A 284 20.84 -15.39 8.52
C SER A 284 21.67 -14.13 8.75
N LEU A 285 21.15 -13.16 9.52
CA LEU A 285 21.76 -11.85 9.73
C LEU A 285 22.66 -11.84 10.97
N ASP A 286 23.66 -10.96 10.95
CA ASP A 286 24.42 -10.64 12.16
C ASP A 286 23.53 -9.90 13.19
N PRO A 287 23.88 -9.91 14.48
CA PRO A 287 23.05 -9.31 15.53
C PRO A 287 22.71 -7.84 15.32
N HIS A 288 23.61 -7.04 14.72
CA HIS A 288 23.37 -5.62 14.46
C HIS A 288 22.36 -5.43 13.32
N SER A 289 22.54 -6.19 12.23
CA SER A 289 21.60 -6.21 11.10
C SER A 289 20.21 -6.68 11.53
N ALA A 290 20.11 -7.76 12.32
CA ALA A 290 18.84 -8.24 12.85
C ALA A 290 18.13 -7.19 13.73
N LYS A 291 18.87 -6.50 14.60
CA LYS A 291 18.36 -5.37 15.41
C LYS A 291 17.84 -4.23 14.56
N SER A 292 18.56 -3.91 13.48
CA SER A 292 18.16 -2.86 12.54
C SER A 292 16.85 -3.18 11.83
N VAL A 293 16.62 -4.45 11.46
CA VAL A 293 15.35 -4.90 10.88
C VAL A 293 14.20 -4.81 11.89
N ILE A 294 14.45 -5.22 13.13
CA ILE A 294 13.45 -5.12 14.21
C ILE A 294 13.12 -3.66 14.49
N GLU A 295 14.11 -2.76 14.56
CA GLU A 295 13.84 -1.34 14.75
C GLU A 295 13.12 -0.73 13.55
N ALA A 296 13.46 -1.14 12.33
CA ALA A 296 12.71 -0.72 11.15
C ALA A 296 11.22 -1.11 11.21
N SER A 297 10.86 -2.16 11.95
CA SER A 297 9.46 -2.57 12.15
C SER A 297 8.69 -1.69 13.14
N SER A 298 9.40 -0.89 13.96
CA SER A 298 8.82 -0.02 14.98
C SER A 298 7.88 1.03 14.36
N LEU A 299 6.95 1.57 15.16
CA LEU A 299 6.01 2.59 14.69
C LEU A 299 6.74 3.80 14.10
N LEU A 300 7.82 4.25 14.74
CA LEU A 300 8.63 5.38 14.30
C LEU A 300 9.51 4.99 13.10
N GLY A 301 10.20 3.85 13.17
CA GLY A 301 11.13 3.37 12.14
C GLY A 301 10.49 3.12 10.77
N ARG A 302 9.16 2.95 10.74
CA ARG A 302 8.40 2.82 9.49
C ARG A 302 7.63 4.05 9.05
N LYS A 303 7.44 5.06 9.90
CA LYS A 303 6.48 6.14 9.64
C LYS A 303 6.85 6.95 8.39
N TRP A 304 8.14 7.25 8.23
CA TRP A 304 8.67 8.08 7.15
C TRP A 304 8.37 7.54 5.75
N LEU A 305 8.23 6.21 5.58
CA LEU A 305 7.94 5.58 4.30
C LEU A 305 6.59 5.96 3.69
N SER A 306 5.66 6.47 4.51
CA SER A 306 4.30 6.83 4.12
C SER A 306 4.00 8.31 4.30
N VAL A 307 5.00 9.13 4.63
CA VAL A 307 4.83 10.58 4.79
C VAL A 307 4.71 11.23 3.42
N ILE A 308 3.57 11.88 3.17
CA ILE A 308 3.33 12.66 1.95
C ILE A 308 3.84 14.10 2.18
N PRO A 309 4.72 14.63 1.31
CA PRO A 309 5.35 15.95 1.50
C PRO A 309 4.43 17.11 1.08
N PHE A 310 3.30 17.27 1.78
CA PHE A 310 2.37 18.40 1.56
C PHE A 310 2.90 19.75 2.08
N SER A 311 3.90 19.72 2.97
CA SER A 311 4.57 20.90 3.50
C SER A 311 6.09 20.72 3.46
N PRO A 312 6.88 21.82 3.51
CA PRO A 312 8.34 21.73 3.58
C PRO A 312 8.85 20.90 4.77
N ALA A 313 8.15 20.93 5.91
CA ALA A 313 8.51 20.17 7.12
C ALA A 313 8.36 18.65 6.98
N LEU A 314 7.60 18.19 5.98
CA LEU A 314 7.39 16.77 5.69
C LEU A 314 8.20 16.30 4.47
N ARG A 315 9.00 17.19 3.88
CA ARG A 315 9.84 16.90 2.73
C ARG A 315 11.16 16.32 3.21
N LEU A 316 11.48 15.13 2.71
CA LEU A 316 12.79 14.51 2.85
C LEU A 316 13.60 14.81 1.60
N SER A 317 14.86 15.16 1.77
CA SER A 317 15.84 15.24 0.71
C SER A 317 16.13 13.85 0.12
N ASP A 318 16.66 13.85 -1.11
CA ASP A 318 17.05 12.61 -1.79
C ASP A 318 18.12 11.83 -1.01
N PHE A 319 18.99 12.55 -0.28
CA PHE A 319 19.99 11.97 0.60
C PHE A 319 19.36 11.28 1.82
N GLU A 320 18.40 11.92 2.49
CA GLU A 320 17.70 11.31 3.65
C GLU A 320 16.93 10.06 3.25
N VAL A 321 16.24 10.10 2.10
CA VAL A 321 15.53 8.91 1.57
C VAL A 321 16.53 7.80 1.22
N SER A 322 17.64 8.14 0.56
CA SER A 322 18.70 7.18 0.23
C SER A 322 19.29 6.55 1.49
N ALA A 323 19.64 7.36 2.50
CA ALA A 323 20.17 6.89 3.78
C ALA A 323 19.18 5.98 4.52
N GLY A 324 17.89 6.36 4.55
CA GLY A 324 16.82 5.55 5.13
C GLY A 324 16.63 4.21 4.40
N LEU A 325 16.71 4.20 3.07
CA LEU A 325 16.69 2.97 2.29
C LEU A 325 17.93 2.12 2.56
N HIS A 326 19.13 2.70 2.62
CA HIS A 326 20.35 1.99 3.00
C HIS A 326 20.20 1.30 4.37
N ALA A 327 19.70 2.00 5.38
CA ALA A 327 19.50 1.43 6.71
C ALA A 327 18.47 0.28 6.72
N ARG A 328 17.44 0.33 5.87
CA ARG A 328 16.36 -0.66 5.82
C ARG A 328 16.62 -1.86 4.91
N THR A 329 17.53 -1.73 3.95
CA THR A 329 17.81 -2.78 2.95
C THR A 329 19.20 -3.40 3.08
N LEU A 330 19.99 -2.90 4.03
CA LEU A 330 21.29 -3.45 4.44
C LEU A 330 22.23 -3.76 3.26
N PRO A 331 22.39 -2.86 2.26
CA PRO A 331 23.33 -3.12 1.18
C PRO A 331 24.76 -3.15 1.74
N PRO A 332 25.66 -3.92 1.12
CA PRO A 332 27.03 -4.02 1.59
C PRO A 332 27.75 -2.69 1.42
N GLY A 333 28.64 -2.35 2.35
CA GLY A 333 29.49 -1.17 2.23
C GLY A 333 30.45 -1.30 1.05
N ALA A 334 30.67 -0.20 0.32
CA ALA A 334 31.64 -0.16 -0.79
C ALA A 334 33.08 -0.43 -0.33
N VAL A 335 33.37 -0.16 0.95
CA VAL A 335 34.65 -0.48 1.58
C VAL A 335 34.39 -1.46 2.71
N THR A 336 35.04 -2.61 2.68
CA THR A 336 34.85 -3.70 3.67
C THR A 336 35.56 -3.43 4.99
N ARG A 337 36.56 -2.54 5.00
CA ARG A 337 37.33 -2.14 6.19
C ARG A 337 37.40 -0.63 6.31
N CYS A 338 37.37 -0.13 7.55
CA CYS A 338 37.38 1.29 7.82
C CYS A 338 38.78 1.84 7.53
N ARG A 339 38.86 2.89 6.70
CA ARG A 339 40.13 3.52 6.33
C ARG A 339 40.82 4.23 7.52
N HIS A 340 40.07 4.53 8.58
CA HIS A 340 40.60 5.22 9.76
C HIS A 340 41.08 4.23 10.82
N CYS A 341 40.26 3.23 11.22
CA CYS A 341 40.58 2.33 12.32
C CYS A 341 40.95 0.88 11.90
N GLY A 342 40.78 0.51 10.63
CA GLY A 342 41.10 -0.84 10.11
C GLY A 342 40.10 -1.95 10.44
N ALA A 343 39.10 -1.69 11.29
CA ALA A 343 38.04 -2.63 11.64
C ALA A 343 37.08 -2.91 10.45
N PRO A 344 36.30 -4.01 10.48
CA PRO A 344 35.23 -4.23 9.50
C PRO A 344 34.29 -3.02 9.41
N ASN A 345 34.03 -2.55 8.19
CA ASN A 345 33.22 -1.37 7.94
C ASN A 345 31.80 -1.79 7.52
N GLN A 346 31.07 -2.26 8.51
CA GLN A 346 29.67 -2.66 8.40
C GLN A 346 28.75 -1.46 8.66
N LEU A 347 27.45 -1.62 8.40
CA LEU A 347 26.45 -0.62 8.78
C LEU A 347 26.57 -0.30 10.28
N GLY A 348 26.40 0.96 10.65
CA GLY A 348 26.53 1.43 12.03
C GLY A 348 27.98 1.60 12.53
N HIS A 349 29.00 1.14 11.79
CA HIS A 349 30.40 1.29 12.21
C HIS A 349 30.80 2.77 12.41
N ASP A 350 30.28 3.65 11.57
CA ASP A 350 30.57 5.08 11.60
C ASP A 350 30.16 5.75 12.91
N GLU A 351 29.24 5.13 13.65
CA GLU A 351 28.70 5.62 14.91
C GLU A 351 29.58 5.28 16.12
N ILE A 352 30.39 4.22 15.99
CA ILE A 352 31.25 3.69 17.06
C ILE A 352 32.75 3.88 16.77
N CYS A 353 33.09 4.37 15.58
CA CYS A 353 34.49 4.52 15.18
C CYS A 353 35.15 5.70 15.90
N LEU A 354 36.00 5.41 16.90
CA LEU A 354 36.75 6.43 17.66
C LEU A 354 37.66 7.33 16.81
N ARG A 355 38.00 6.91 15.58
CA ARG A 355 38.86 7.68 14.67
C ARG A 355 38.10 8.50 13.63
N ARG A 356 36.77 8.48 13.67
CA ARG A 356 35.90 9.35 12.86
C ARG A 356 35.28 10.42 13.76
N ALA A 357 34.80 11.50 13.14
CA ALA A 357 34.08 12.53 13.88
C ALA A 357 32.82 11.92 14.52
N PRO A 358 32.64 12.05 15.84
CA PRO A 358 31.44 11.57 16.50
C PRO A 358 30.27 12.50 16.15
N TRP A 359 29.24 11.97 15.48
CA TRP A 359 28.03 12.71 15.12
C TRP A 359 26.94 12.66 16.20
N ILE A 360 27.23 12.13 17.38
CA ILE A 360 26.27 11.91 18.46
C ILE A 360 25.61 13.24 18.88
N MET A 361 26.41 14.29 19.10
CA MET A 361 25.88 15.60 19.47
C MET A 361 25.02 16.20 18.36
N ALA A 362 25.49 16.13 17.10
CA ALA A 362 24.71 16.65 15.97
C ALA A 362 23.35 15.95 15.82
N ARG A 363 23.32 14.63 15.97
CA ARG A 363 22.07 13.83 15.96
C ARG A 363 21.16 14.16 17.14
N HIS A 364 21.74 14.38 18.31
CA HIS A 364 20.99 14.78 19.51
C HIS A 364 20.34 16.14 19.31
N GLU A 365 21.10 17.14 18.84
CA GLU A 365 20.59 18.47 18.52
C GLU A 365 19.50 18.44 17.45
N GLU A 366 19.67 17.63 16.41
CA GLU A 366 18.68 17.45 15.35
C GLU A 366 17.40 16.80 15.87
N ALA A 367 17.51 15.73 16.66
CA ALA A 367 16.35 15.07 17.27
C ALA A 367 15.62 16.01 18.24
N LYS A 368 16.37 16.72 19.10
CA LYS A 368 15.85 17.72 20.05
C LYS A 368 15.11 18.83 19.32
N GLY A 369 15.72 19.43 18.30
CA GLY A 369 15.12 20.48 17.48
C GLY A 369 13.86 20.02 16.74
N THR A 370 13.89 18.82 16.16
CA THR A 370 12.75 18.23 15.43
C THR A 370 11.57 17.95 16.36
N ILE A 371 11.81 17.30 17.49
CA ILE A 371 10.76 17.02 18.49
C ILE A 371 10.20 18.32 19.05
N GLY A 372 11.06 19.29 19.39
CA GLY A 372 10.65 20.59 19.89
C GLY A 372 9.77 21.35 18.90
N THR A 373 10.18 21.39 17.63
CA THR A 373 9.43 22.03 16.54
C THR A 373 8.08 21.36 16.34
N ALA A 374 8.04 20.02 16.31
CA ALA A 374 6.79 19.26 16.14
C ALA A 374 5.81 19.47 17.31
N ARG A 375 6.32 19.65 18.55
CA ARG A 375 5.48 19.94 19.71
C ARG A 375 4.97 21.38 19.72
N ALA A 376 5.76 22.32 19.20
CA ALA A 376 5.38 23.72 19.11
C ALA A 376 4.24 23.99 18.10
N THR A 377 3.93 23.04 17.21
CA THR A 377 2.77 23.16 16.31
C THR A 377 1.43 22.87 16.98
N LEU A 378 1.43 22.36 18.21
CA LEU A 378 0.19 22.05 18.95
C LEU A 378 -0.38 23.34 19.58
N GLU A 379 -1.67 23.56 19.38
CA GLU A 379 -2.35 24.74 19.92
C GLU A 379 -2.32 24.75 21.46
N GLY A 380 -1.97 25.89 22.06
CA GLY A 380 -1.88 26.04 23.51
C GLY A 380 -0.65 25.40 24.16
N VAL A 381 0.31 24.90 23.37
CA VAL A 381 1.57 24.32 23.86
C VAL A 381 2.72 25.30 23.68
N GLN A 382 3.45 25.56 24.76
CA GLN A 382 4.72 26.29 24.74
C GLN A 382 5.87 25.31 24.91
N VAL A 383 6.88 25.43 24.05
CA VAL A 383 8.07 24.59 24.07
C VAL A 383 9.29 25.45 24.38
N HIS A 384 10.09 25.03 25.35
CA HIS A 384 11.37 25.63 25.70
C HIS A 384 12.46 24.59 25.50
N LEU A 385 13.44 24.89 24.64
CA LEU A 385 14.63 24.05 24.46
C LEU A 385 15.69 24.43 25.50
N GLU A 386 16.42 23.43 25.98
CA GLU A 386 17.48 23.56 27.00
C GLU A 386 17.11 24.33 28.29
N PRO A 387 15.93 24.12 28.88
CA PRO A 387 15.53 24.81 30.10
C PRO A 387 16.38 24.42 31.30
N LEU A 388 16.69 25.39 32.16
CA LEU A 388 17.28 25.13 33.47
C LEU A 388 16.32 24.31 34.36
N ILE A 389 16.90 23.33 35.06
CA ILE A 389 16.20 22.57 36.11
C ILE A 389 16.31 23.37 37.41
N THR A 390 15.17 23.75 37.98
CA THR A 390 15.10 24.56 39.20
C THR A 390 15.93 23.94 40.33
N GLY A 391 16.83 24.72 40.94
CA GLY A 391 17.69 24.26 42.03
C GLY A 391 18.93 23.48 41.60
N THR A 392 19.21 23.36 40.29
CA THR A 392 20.45 22.74 39.78
C THR A 392 21.10 23.57 38.68
N GLN A 393 22.35 23.27 38.35
CA GLN A 393 23.06 23.80 37.17
C GLN A 393 22.81 22.96 35.91
N ARG A 394 21.93 21.94 35.97
CA ARG A 394 21.65 21.05 34.85
C ARG A 394 20.52 21.61 34.00
N ARG A 395 20.54 21.25 32.72
CA ARG A 395 19.51 21.57 31.73
C ARG A 395 18.85 20.28 31.27
N ASN A 396 17.53 20.31 31.11
CA ASN A 396 16.82 19.27 30.37
C ASN A 396 16.83 19.63 28.88
N ASP A 397 16.57 18.68 27.98
CA ASP A 397 16.60 18.96 26.54
C ASP A 397 15.39 19.76 26.07
N ILE A 398 14.18 19.38 26.51
CA ILE A 398 12.94 20.03 26.11
C ILE A 398 12.01 20.16 27.32
N ARG A 399 11.42 21.32 27.52
CA ARG A 399 10.27 21.52 28.42
C ARG A 399 9.04 21.90 27.62
N ILE A 400 7.97 21.20 27.89
CA ILE A 400 6.65 21.42 27.31
C ILE A 400 5.75 21.93 28.42
N THR A 401 5.07 23.05 28.17
CA THR A 401 4.08 23.61 29.08
C THR A 401 2.78 23.84 28.32
N GLY A 402 1.71 23.18 28.75
CA GLY A 402 0.36 23.36 28.23
C GLY A 402 -0.56 24.08 29.22
N SER A 403 -1.77 24.39 28.75
CA SER A 403 -2.89 24.86 29.58
C SER A 403 -3.84 23.71 29.92
N ALA A 404 -4.69 23.87 30.95
CA ALA A 404 -5.68 22.86 31.35
C ALA A 404 -6.63 22.45 30.20
N SER A 405 -6.92 23.36 29.26
CA SER A 405 -7.72 23.08 28.05
C SER A 405 -6.98 22.26 26.99
N SER A 406 -5.65 22.23 27.02
CA SER A 406 -4.82 21.39 26.13
C SER A 406 -4.56 19.98 26.68
N GLY A 407 -5.03 19.67 27.89
CA GLY A 407 -4.85 18.36 28.55
C GLY A 407 -3.40 18.02 28.95
N LEU A 408 -2.46 18.94 28.76
CA LEU A 408 -1.03 18.76 29.02
C LEU A 408 -0.59 19.54 30.27
N SER A 409 -0.03 18.83 31.23
CA SER A 409 0.70 19.42 32.35
C SER A 409 2.13 19.78 31.89
N ARG A 410 2.92 20.39 32.78
CA ARG A 410 4.34 20.66 32.52
C ARG A 410 5.11 19.33 32.45
N GLU A 411 5.76 19.08 31.32
CA GLU A 411 6.58 17.89 31.09
C GLU A 411 7.98 18.31 30.66
N ASP A 412 8.99 17.68 31.26
CA ASP A 412 10.38 17.80 30.83
C ASP A 412 10.78 16.49 30.14
N ILE A 413 11.53 16.61 29.05
CA ILE A 413 11.98 15.51 28.19
C ILE A 413 13.51 15.59 28.09
N ASP A 414 14.16 14.45 28.27
CA ASP A 414 15.58 14.25 28.04
C ASP A 414 15.77 13.26 26.89
N ILE A 415 16.77 13.47 26.04
CA ILE A 415 17.04 12.70 24.82
C ILE A 415 18.44 12.10 24.92
N THR A 416 18.55 10.80 24.65
CA THR A 416 19.83 10.12 24.55
C THR A 416 19.91 9.41 23.20
N ILE A 417 20.99 9.62 22.44
CA ILE A 417 21.23 8.92 21.18
C ILE A 417 22.11 7.71 21.44
N VAL A 418 21.61 6.51 21.13
CA VAL A 418 22.33 5.24 21.31
C VAL A 418 22.52 4.56 19.97
N SER A 419 23.75 4.13 19.69
CA SER A 419 24.06 3.36 18.49
C SER A 419 23.71 1.89 18.68
N LEU A 420 22.98 1.33 17.70
CA LEU A 420 22.74 -0.10 17.58
C LEU A 420 24.02 -0.92 17.37
N ALA A 421 25.12 -0.28 16.96
CA ALA A 421 26.41 -0.92 16.78
C ALA A 421 27.25 -0.95 18.07
N SER A 422 26.81 -0.30 19.15
CA SER A 422 27.52 -0.33 20.43
C SER A 422 27.54 -1.73 21.04
N GLN A 423 28.60 -2.05 21.78
CA GLN A 423 28.76 -3.37 22.41
C GLN A 423 27.57 -3.70 23.33
N ASP A 424 27.15 -2.73 24.15
CA ASP A 424 25.99 -2.86 25.05
C ASP A 424 24.69 -3.11 24.28
N SER A 425 24.49 -2.40 23.16
CA SER A 425 23.33 -2.66 22.30
C SER A 425 23.41 -4.02 21.62
N GLN A 426 24.59 -4.51 21.26
CA GLN A 426 24.76 -5.82 20.61
C GLN A 426 24.58 -7.00 21.57
N THR A 427 24.95 -6.86 22.84
CA THR A 427 24.79 -7.92 23.87
C THR A 427 23.39 -8.00 24.45
N ALA A 428 22.59 -6.93 24.36
CA ALA A 428 21.18 -6.95 24.76
C ALA A 428 20.37 -7.99 23.94
N MET A 429 19.52 -8.79 24.59
CA MET A 429 18.69 -9.77 23.87
C MET A 429 17.68 -9.09 22.94
N LEU A 430 17.42 -9.70 21.79
CA LEU A 430 16.37 -9.24 20.87
C LEU A 430 15.00 -9.42 21.54
N PRO A 431 14.14 -8.40 21.59
CA PRO A 431 12.76 -8.60 22.00
C PRO A 431 12.07 -9.52 20.99
N LEU A 432 11.47 -10.62 21.45
CA LEU A 432 10.59 -11.44 20.62
C LEU A 432 9.38 -10.58 20.22
N ALA A 433 9.12 -10.46 18.91
CA ALA A 433 7.99 -9.69 18.41
C ALA A 433 6.67 -10.31 18.88
N THR A 434 5.95 -9.61 19.76
CA THR A 434 4.60 -9.96 20.15
C THR A 434 3.62 -9.65 19.01
N THR A 435 2.81 -10.64 18.65
CA THR A 435 1.61 -10.46 17.84
C THR A 435 0.60 -9.58 18.60
N GLU A 436 -0.07 -8.70 17.87
CA GLU A 436 -0.85 -7.54 18.32
C GLU A 436 -1.80 -7.77 19.51
N ASP A 437 -1.90 -6.76 20.40
CA ASP A 437 -3.16 -6.42 21.05
C ASP A 437 -3.19 -4.89 21.32
N ASP A 438 -4.13 -4.21 20.65
CA ASP A 438 -4.33 -2.76 20.64
C ASP A 438 -4.92 -2.26 21.97
N SER A 439 -4.12 -2.29 23.04
CA SER A 439 -4.33 -1.43 24.22
C SER A 439 -3.33 -0.27 24.16
N ALA A 440 -3.72 0.73 23.38
CA ALA A 440 -2.96 1.94 23.10
C ALA A 440 -2.91 2.87 24.33
N THR A 441 -1.97 2.65 25.26
CA THR A 441 -1.31 3.77 26.00
C THR A 441 -0.13 3.32 26.86
N GLU A 442 -0.15 2.13 27.46
CA GLU A 442 0.93 1.73 28.39
C GLU A 442 2.02 0.84 27.77
N ARG A 443 1.70 0.06 26.73
CA ARG A 443 2.65 -0.94 26.17
C ARG A 443 3.68 -0.38 25.19
N THR A 444 3.46 0.82 24.64
CA THR A 444 4.43 1.47 23.74
C THR A 444 5.70 1.89 24.49
N VAL A 445 5.66 1.99 25.83
CA VAL A 445 6.82 2.34 26.65
C VAL A 445 7.80 1.18 26.79
N GLU A 446 7.35 -0.08 26.73
CA GLU A 446 8.23 -1.24 26.94
C GLU A 446 8.89 -1.78 25.68
N THR A 447 8.22 -1.79 24.53
CA THR A 447 8.84 -2.22 23.26
C THR A 447 9.87 -1.20 22.75
N THR A 448 9.73 0.07 23.14
CA THR A 448 10.68 1.15 22.83
C THR A 448 11.93 1.12 23.73
N ARG A 449 11.98 0.27 24.76
CA ARG A 449 13.10 0.25 25.73
C ARG A 449 14.39 -0.39 25.20
N LEU A 450 14.36 -1.19 24.13
CA LEU A 450 15.50 -2.08 23.80
C LEU A 450 16.24 -1.90 22.47
N CYS A 451 15.71 -1.24 21.43
CA CYS A 451 16.40 -1.24 20.12
C CYS A 451 16.59 0.12 19.42
N ALA A 452 16.01 1.20 19.91
CA ALA A 452 16.50 2.56 19.63
C ALA A 452 15.95 3.47 20.74
N ARG A 453 16.79 3.87 21.69
CA ARG A 453 16.35 4.85 22.70
C ARG A 453 16.23 6.21 22.01
N LEU A 454 15.00 6.64 21.78
CA LEU A 454 14.55 7.98 22.17
C LEU A 454 13.72 7.75 23.44
N SER A 455 14.36 7.74 24.61
CA SER A 455 13.61 7.62 25.87
C SER A 455 13.17 9.00 26.32
N VAL A 456 11.91 9.35 26.09
CA VAL A 456 11.29 10.52 26.72
C VAL A 456 11.01 10.18 28.18
N GLY A 457 11.90 10.58 29.09
CA GLY A 457 11.67 10.44 30.52
C GLY A 457 10.87 11.62 31.05
N SER A 458 9.63 11.41 31.48
CA SER A 458 8.84 12.43 32.19
C SER A 458 9.20 12.39 33.68
N ASN A 459 9.88 13.43 34.16
CA ASN A 459 10.02 13.65 35.61
C ASN A 459 8.77 14.37 36.12
N GLN A 460 7.78 13.61 36.62
CA GLN A 460 6.75 14.20 37.49
C GLN A 460 7.42 14.58 38.81
N ALA A 461 7.61 15.88 39.03
CA ALA A 461 8.02 16.40 40.32
C ALA A 461 6.83 16.29 41.29
N THR A 462 6.85 15.30 42.17
CA THR A 462 5.93 15.20 43.32
C THR A 462 6.20 16.38 44.25
N VAL A 463 5.31 17.37 44.23
CA VAL A 463 5.33 18.46 45.22
C VAL A 463 4.80 17.87 46.53
N ALA A 464 5.70 17.58 47.46
CA ALA A 464 5.35 17.33 48.85
C ALA A 464 4.80 18.63 49.44
N SER A 465 3.48 18.66 49.70
CA SER A 465 2.83 19.72 50.46
C SER A 465 3.11 19.51 51.95
N THR A 466 4.04 20.29 52.49
CA THR A 466 4.15 20.53 53.94
C THR A 466 3.52 21.89 54.24
N THR A 467 2.32 21.90 54.83
CA THR A 467 1.84 22.97 55.72
C THR A 467 0.58 22.48 56.45
N GLY A 468 0.61 22.51 57.79
CA GLY A 468 -0.54 22.33 58.68
C GLY A 468 -0.31 21.29 59.75
#